data_AF-A0A9D7E4M1-F1
#
_entry.id   AF-A0A9D7E4M1-F1
#
_cell.length_a   1.000
_cell.length_b   1.000
_cell.length_c   1.000
_cell.angle_alpha   90.00
_cell.angle_beta   90.00
_cell.angle_gamma   90.00
#
_symmetry.space_group_name_H-M   'P 1'
#
loop_
_entity.id
_entity.type
_entity.pdbx_description
1 polymer ?
#
loop_
_entity_poly.entity_id
_entity_poly.type
_entity_poly.pdbx_seq_one_letter_code
_entity_poly.pdbx_strand_id
1 'polypeptide(L)'
;MGSHLSGWVSFREHTRVNSRERQGFPAWIDNDSFLPTVRERLSPDDLILLICRSGKRSHKAPEWLTREGFPNCFNVLEGIEGDRNEQSQRIVNGWKVRGLPWSQ
;
A
#
# COMPACT_ATOMS: atom_id res chain seq x y z
N MET A 1 -11.51 -21.45 17.43
CA MET A 1 -10.66 -20.24 17.53
C MET A 1 -10.06 -19.98 16.16
N GLY A 2 -10.81 -19.32 15.28
CA GLY A 2 -10.34 -18.98 13.93
C GLY A 2 -10.18 -17.47 13.86
N SER A 3 -8.95 -17.01 13.70
CA SER A 3 -8.63 -15.59 13.50
C SER A 3 -9.21 -15.15 12.16
N HIS A 4 -10.23 -14.31 12.20
CA HIS A 4 -10.83 -13.68 11.03
C HIS A 4 -9.85 -12.62 10.50
N LEU A 5 -8.98 -13.01 9.57
CA LEU A 5 -8.17 -12.07 8.79
C LEU A 5 -9.06 -11.46 7.69
N SER A 6 -10.07 -10.68 8.09
CA SER A 6 -10.92 -9.93 7.16
C SER A 6 -10.46 -8.48 7.11
N GLY A 7 -9.22 -8.25 6.66
CA GLY A 7 -8.57 -6.94 6.67
C GLY A 7 -8.19 -6.43 5.29
N TRP A 8 -9.03 -6.62 4.26
CA TRP A 8 -8.79 -5.97 2.96
C TRP A 8 -9.38 -4.54 3.00
N VAL A 9 -8.58 -3.59 3.48
CA VAL A 9 -8.83 -2.17 3.19
C VAL A 9 -8.06 -1.84 1.91
N SER A 10 -8.78 -1.53 0.83
CA SER A 10 -8.17 -1.04 -0.39
C SER A 10 -7.36 0.21 -0.08
N PHE A 11 -6.03 0.10 -0.12
CA PHE A 11 -5.12 1.24 0.01
C PHE A 11 -5.41 2.24 -1.13
N ARG A 12 -5.96 3.39 -0.78
CA ARG A 12 -5.97 4.58 -1.64
C ARG A 12 -4.85 5.48 -1.15
N GLU A 13 -3.95 5.80 -2.07
CA GLU A 13 -2.70 6.53 -1.83
C GLU A 13 -2.94 7.83 -1.04
N HIS A 14 -2.38 7.92 0.17
CA HIS A 14 -2.28 9.14 0.96
C HIS A 14 -0.82 9.58 0.95
N THR A 15 -0.45 10.39 -0.03
CA THR A 15 0.81 11.11 0.00
C THR A 15 0.51 12.60 -0.02
N ARG A 16 0.61 13.23 1.15
CA ARG A 16 0.92 14.66 1.20
C ARG A 16 2.29 14.86 0.55
N VAL A 17 2.29 15.30 -0.71
CA VAL A 17 3.49 15.81 -1.37
C VAL A 17 3.44 17.33 -1.34
N ASN A 18 4.03 17.93 -0.30
CA ASN A 18 4.68 19.23 -0.44
C ASN A 18 6.16 18.90 -0.67
N SER A 19 6.85 19.33 -1.73
CA SER A 19 6.65 20.45 -2.63
C SER A 19 7.39 20.17 -3.96
N ARG A 20 6.83 20.70 -5.06
CA ARG A 20 7.49 20.95 -6.36
C ARG A 20 8.32 19.80 -6.95
N GLU A 21 7.70 18.92 -7.75
CA GLU A 21 8.11 18.58 -9.13
C GLU A 21 7.46 17.30 -9.68
N ARG A 22 6.98 17.40 -10.93
CA ARG A 22 6.80 16.36 -11.97
C ARG A 22 5.54 15.49 -11.99
N GLN A 23 4.56 16.02 -12.73
CA GLN A 23 3.98 15.48 -13.97
C GLN A 23 3.46 14.02 -13.99
N GLY A 24 2.12 13.90 -14.10
CA GLY A 24 1.44 12.95 -14.98
C GLY A 24 0.69 11.77 -14.34
N PHE A 25 -0.65 11.80 -14.44
CA PHE A 25 -1.66 10.72 -14.28
C PHE A 25 -2.26 10.40 -12.89
N PRO A 26 -3.60 10.20 -12.84
CA PRO A 26 -4.63 11.25 -12.75
C PRO A 26 -4.73 11.81 -11.32
N ALA A 27 -5.35 13.00 -11.22
CA ALA A 27 -5.51 13.83 -10.03
C ALA A 27 -5.45 13.10 -8.68
N TRP A 28 -4.48 13.53 -7.88
CA TRP A 28 -4.37 13.34 -6.44
C TRP A 28 -5.67 13.81 -5.78
N ILE A 29 -6.59 12.89 -5.54
CA ILE A 29 -7.82 13.16 -4.78
C ILE A 29 -7.45 12.97 -3.33
N ASP A 30 -7.48 14.05 -2.54
CA ASP A 30 -7.49 13.96 -1.08
C ASP A 30 -8.65 13.03 -0.70
N ASN A 31 -8.31 11.84 -0.23
CA ASN A 31 -9.31 10.92 0.26
C ASN A 31 -9.55 11.23 1.73
N ASP A 32 -10.27 12.31 2.01
CA ASP A 32 -10.66 12.71 3.37
C ASP A 32 -11.37 11.58 4.13
N SER A 33 -11.99 10.64 3.40
CA SER A 33 -12.64 9.46 3.97
C SER A 33 -11.69 8.30 4.31
N PHE A 34 -10.41 8.33 3.91
CA PHE A 34 -9.49 7.21 4.09
C PHE A 34 -9.29 6.84 5.57
N LEU A 35 -8.90 7.81 6.41
CA LEU A 35 -8.64 7.55 7.82
C LEU A 35 -9.91 7.13 8.57
N PRO A 36 -11.08 7.77 8.36
CA PRO A 36 -12.35 7.24 8.87
C PRO A 36 -12.61 5.78 8.49
N THR A 37 -12.44 5.42 7.20
CA THR A 37 -12.64 4.03 6.75
C THR A 37 -11.64 3.05 7.37
N VAL A 38 -10.38 3.46 7.55
CA VAL A 38 -9.37 2.64 8.23
C VAL A 38 -9.79 2.37 9.68
N ARG A 39 -10.22 3.41 10.42
CA ARG A 39 -10.68 3.29 11.81
C ARG A 39 -11.99 2.51 11.96
N GLU A 40 -12.84 2.51 10.94
CA GLU A 40 -14.07 1.71 10.92
C GLU A 40 -13.79 0.22 10.72
N ARG A 41 -12.76 -0.13 9.94
CA ARG A 41 -12.54 -1.51 9.47
C ARG A 41 -11.42 -2.25 10.17
N LEU A 42 -10.47 -1.54 10.78
CA LEU A 42 -9.26 -2.11 11.34
C LEU A 42 -9.11 -1.71 12.81
N SER A 43 -8.59 -2.64 13.60
CA SER A 43 -8.12 -2.40 14.96
C SER A 43 -6.69 -1.81 14.94
N PRO A 44 -6.32 -0.95 15.91
CA PRO A 44 -4.93 -0.54 16.12
C PRO A 44 -3.92 -1.69 16.21
N ASP A 45 -4.35 -2.85 16.73
CA ASP A 45 -3.48 -4.02 16.91
C ASP A 45 -3.31 -4.88 15.65
N ASP A 46 -4.12 -4.64 14.60
CA ASP A 46 -4.06 -5.41 13.36
C ASP A 46 -2.71 -5.28 12.67
N LEU A 47 -2.22 -6.38 12.10
CA LEU A 47 -1.07 -6.35 11.20
C LEU A 47 -1.52 -5.84 9.83
N ILE A 48 -1.09 -4.63 9.46
CA ILE A 48 -1.50 -3.96 8.23
C ILE A 48 -0.35 -4.02 7.21
N LEU A 49 -0.59 -4.73 6.11
CA LEU A 49 0.31 -4.77 4.97
C LEU A 49 -0.19 -3.82 3.87
N LEU A 50 0.60 -2.79 3.60
CA LEU A 50 0.34 -1.81 2.56
C LEU A 50 1.06 -2.23 1.29
N ILE A 51 0.29 -2.44 0.23
CA ILE A 51 0.81 -2.98 -1.02
C ILE A 51 0.32 -2.16 -2.21
N CYS A 52 1.25 -1.83 -3.11
CA CYS A 52 0.95 -1.26 -4.41
C CYS A 52 1.59 -2.10 -5.52
N ARG A 53 1.60 -1.59 -6.75
CA ARG A 53 2.17 -2.32 -7.91
C ARG A 53 3.65 -2.69 -7.74
N SER A 54 4.46 -1.80 -7.16
CA SER A 54 5.92 -1.96 -7.10
C SER A 54 6.55 -1.39 -5.82
N GLY A 55 5.80 -1.33 -4.72
CA GLY A 55 6.23 -0.83 -3.39
C GLY A 55 6.53 0.68 -3.26
N LYS A 56 6.72 1.42 -4.36
CA LYS A 56 7.14 2.84 -4.34
C LYS A 56 6.09 3.81 -3.81
N ARG A 57 4.83 3.65 -4.25
CA ARG A 57 3.72 4.55 -3.87
C ARG A 57 3.25 4.33 -2.43
N SER A 58 3.32 3.08 -1.96
CA SER A 58 2.96 2.71 -0.60
C SER A 58 4.06 3.00 0.44
N HIS A 59 5.27 3.41 0.03
CA HIS A 59 6.43 3.53 0.91
C HIS A 59 6.22 4.44 2.14
N LYS A 60 5.51 5.57 1.98
CA LYS A 60 5.29 6.54 3.07
C LYS A 60 4.04 6.26 3.91
N ALA A 61 3.18 5.36 3.46
CA ALA A 61 1.91 5.09 4.13
C ALA A 61 2.03 4.43 5.52
N PRO A 62 2.97 3.49 5.78
CA PRO A 62 3.11 2.91 7.10
C PRO A 62 3.48 3.96 8.15
N GLU A 63 4.44 4.82 7.82
CA GLU A 63 4.89 5.90 8.70
C GLU A 63 3.76 6.87 9.05
N TRP A 64 2.86 7.15 8.09
CA TRP A 64 1.68 7.97 8.33
C TRP A 64 0.65 7.24 9.20
N LEU A 65 0.29 5.99 8.90
CA LEU A 65 -0.66 5.22 9.71
C LEU A 65 -0.17 4.97 11.14
N THR A 66 1.13 4.76 11.33
CA THR A 66 1.74 4.65 12.66
C THR A 66 1.53 5.92 13.47
N ARG A 67 1.65 7.11 12.86
CA ARG A 67 1.34 8.39 13.54
C ARG A 67 -0.15 8.53 13.89
N GLU A 68 -1.02 7.89 13.11
CA GLU A 68 -2.48 7.92 13.31
C GLU A 68 -3.01 6.85 14.28
N GLY A 69 -2.12 6.07 14.91
CA GLY A 69 -2.45 5.10 15.96
C GLY A 69 -2.42 3.62 15.54
N PHE A 70 -1.89 3.30 14.36
CA PHE A 70 -1.76 1.93 13.87
C PHE A 70 -0.28 1.50 13.86
N PRO A 71 0.28 0.99 14.99
CA PRO A 71 1.70 0.72 15.12
C PRO A 71 2.20 -0.43 14.21
N ASN A 72 1.36 -1.38 13.87
CA ASN A 72 1.73 -2.60 13.15
C ASN A 72 1.54 -2.46 11.62
N CYS A 73 2.05 -1.37 11.04
CA CYS A 73 1.94 -1.09 9.60
C CYS A 73 3.26 -1.33 8.86
N PHE A 74 3.21 -2.03 7.72
CA PHE A 74 4.39 -2.34 6.91
C PHE A 74 4.14 -2.15 5.42
N ASN A 75 5.16 -1.68 4.71
CA ASN A 75 5.16 -1.61 3.24
C ASN A 75 5.71 -2.91 2.65
N VAL A 76 5.01 -3.47 1.66
CA VAL A 76 5.54 -4.58 0.85
C VAL A 76 6.47 -4.01 -0.21
N LEU A 77 7.79 -4.09 0.04
CA LEU A 77 8.84 -3.40 -0.71
C LEU A 77 8.82 -3.64 -2.24
N GLU A 78 8.56 -4.87 -2.67
CA GLU A 78 8.53 -5.21 -4.10
C GLU A 78 7.13 -5.01 -4.71
N GLY A 79 6.10 -4.76 -3.90
CA GLY A 79 4.71 -4.70 -4.36
C GLY A 79 4.22 -6.02 -4.98
N ILE A 80 3.09 -5.95 -5.69
CA ILE A 80 2.50 -7.11 -6.36
C ILE A 80 3.33 -7.54 -7.59
N GLU A 81 3.68 -6.59 -8.45
CA GLU A 81 4.28 -6.89 -9.77
C GLU A 81 5.80 -6.64 -9.81
N GLY A 82 6.37 -5.93 -8.84
CA GLY A 82 7.81 -5.66 -8.85
C GLY A 82 8.25 -4.51 -9.76
N ASP A 83 9.55 -4.37 -9.93
CA ASP A 83 10.24 -3.43 -10.81
C ASP A 83 10.20 -3.88 -12.28
N ARG A 84 10.55 -2.95 -13.17
CA ARG A 84 10.70 -3.23 -14.59
C ARG A 84 12.13 -3.68 -14.89
N ASN A 85 12.29 -4.68 -15.76
CA ASN A 85 13.57 -5.01 -16.39
C ASN A 85 13.91 -4.00 -17.50
N GLU A 86 15.03 -4.23 -18.18
CA GLU A 86 15.51 -3.40 -19.31
C GLU A 86 14.50 -3.33 -20.47
N GLN A 87 13.70 -4.38 -20.67
CA GLN A 87 12.61 -4.42 -21.68
C GLN A 87 11.29 -3.84 -21.16
N SER A 88 11.30 -3.15 -20.02
CA SER A 88 10.10 -2.58 -19.37
C SER A 88 9.05 -3.60 -18.91
N GLN A 89 9.42 -4.87 -18.76
CA GLN A 89 8.57 -5.95 -18.26
C GLN A 89 8.72 -6.12 -16.75
N ARG A 90 7.64 -6.50 -16.06
CA ARG A 90 7.62 -6.71 -14.60
C ARG A 90 7.80 -8.19 -14.25
N ILE A 91 9.05 -8.63 -14.34
CA ILE A 91 9.44 -10.04 -14.15
C ILE A 91 10.67 -10.21 -13.24
N VAL A 92 11.17 -9.12 -12.64
CA VAL A 92 12.42 -9.13 -11.87
C VAL A 92 12.21 -9.60 -10.43
N ASN A 93 11.15 -9.09 -9.79
CA ASN A 93 10.84 -9.29 -8.38
C ASN A 93 9.32 -9.07 -8.16
N GLY A 94 8.85 -9.01 -6.91
CA GLY A 94 7.44 -8.77 -6.59
C GLY A 94 6.68 -10.03 -6.21
N TRP A 95 5.57 -9.84 -5.50
CA TRP A 95 4.73 -10.90 -4.95
C TRP A 95 4.42 -12.01 -5.96
N LYS A 96 4.06 -11.63 -7.19
CA LYS A 96 3.78 -12.57 -8.30
C LYS A 96 5.00 -13.37 -8.71
N VAL A 97 6.15 -12.71 -8.91
CA VAL A 97 7.40 -13.35 -9.34
C VAL A 97 7.95 -14.28 -8.26
N ARG A 98 7.71 -13.95 -6.98
CA ARG A 98 8.06 -14.79 -5.83
C ARG A 98 7.15 -16.02 -5.67
N GLY A 99 6.15 -16.22 -6.52
CA GLY A 99 5.23 -17.35 -6.48
C GLY A 99 4.26 -17.34 -5.30
N LEU A 100 4.04 -16.17 -4.69
CA LEU A 100 3.12 -16.05 -3.56
C LEU A 100 1.66 -16.07 -4.03
N PRO A 101 0.71 -16.57 -3.21
CA PRO A 101 -0.70 -16.66 -3.57
C PRO A 101 -1.28 -15.29 -3.94
N TRP A 102 -1.94 -15.21 -5.09
CA TRP A 102 -2.65 -14.02 -5.55
C TRP A 102 -3.75 -14.38 -6.54
N SER A 103 -4.75 -13.50 -6.69
CA SER A 103 -5.79 -13.57 -7.72
C SER A 103 -6.06 -12.17 -8.28
N GLN A 104 -6.62 -12.09 -9.49
CA GLN A 104 -7.02 -10.84 -10.13
C GLN A 104 -8.46 -10.45 -9.79
#